data_AF-A0A2P8FJR3-F1
#
_entry.id   AF-A0A2P8FJR3-F1
#
_cell.length_a   1.000
_cell.length_b   1.000
_cell.length_c   1.000
_cell.angle_alpha   90.00
_cell.angle_beta   90.00
_cell.angle_gamma   90.00
#
_symmetry.space_group_name_H-M   'P 1'
#
loop_
_entity.id
_entity.type
_entity.pdbx_description
1 polymer ?
#
loop_
_entity_poly.entity_id
_entity_poly.type
_entity_poly.pdbx_seq_one_letter_code
_entity_poly.pdbx_strand_id
1 'polypeptide(L)'
;MAALRRLRWAETPCRIKTAETDADARLDEVMENLGRQELSALDRCRHLWELKQAWEEIHPQTAHGKASSQKGRKAGSGRRNLTTQNEVFGFAKANAEALGLSRRTMRRTVAIWEGLAPDMREHLLSTSQARKQAELKALSFLSLKQQLAVLKLILTNEDVRNVAGALLALDRGTLPSRLKSDCARCTNS
;
A
#
# COMPACT_ATOMS: atom_id res chain seq x y z
N MET A 1 -16.21 18.61 8.47
CA MET A 1 -17.38 19.32 9.05
C MET A 1 -17.29 19.54 10.57
N ALA A 2 -16.77 18.60 11.39
CA ALA A 2 -16.83 18.73 12.85
C ALA A 2 -15.89 19.78 13.49
N ALA A 3 -14.75 20.10 12.87
CA ALA A 3 -13.79 21.07 13.43
C ALA A 3 -14.15 22.55 13.21
N LEU A 4 -15.01 22.86 12.22
CA LEU A 4 -15.32 24.24 11.79
C LEU A 4 -16.34 24.95 12.68
N ARG A 5 -17.21 24.20 13.37
CA ARG A 5 -18.24 24.77 14.26
C ARG A 5 -17.66 25.54 15.46
N ARG A 6 -16.38 25.35 15.78
CA ARG A 6 -15.72 25.97 16.94
C ARG A 6 -15.11 27.34 16.65
N LEU A 7 -14.96 27.74 15.37
CA LEU A 7 -14.24 28.96 14.97
C LEU A 7 -15.13 30.14 14.52
N ARG A 8 -16.47 30.00 14.51
CA ARG A 8 -17.43 31.06 14.10
C ARG A 8 -17.06 31.79 12.78
N TRP A 9 -16.41 31.11 11.85
CA TRP A 9 -16.25 31.65 10.50
C TRP A 9 -17.57 31.53 9.77
N ALA A 10 -18.14 32.68 9.37
CA ALA A 10 -19.42 32.76 8.67
C ALA A 10 -19.34 32.16 7.26
N GLU A 11 -18.17 32.24 6.62
CA GLU A 11 -17.92 31.72 5.29
C GLU A 11 -16.50 31.14 5.21
N THR A 12 -16.32 30.07 4.45
CA THR A 12 -15.01 29.46 4.18
C THR A 12 -14.75 29.55 2.69
N PRO A 13 -13.54 29.97 2.23
CA PRO A 13 -13.21 29.96 0.82
C PRO A 13 -13.31 28.52 0.30
N CYS A 14 -14.30 28.26 -0.55
CA CYS A 14 -14.49 26.99 -1.23
C CYS A 14 -14.22 27.19 -2.73
N ARG A 15 -13.49 26.26 -3.33
CA ARG A 15 -13.34 26.19 -4.78
C ARG A 15 -14.29 25.12 -5.29
N ILE A 16 -15.38 25.53 -5.92
CA ILE A 16 -16.33 24.61 -6.56
C ILE A 16 -15.68 24.14 -7.86
N LYS A 17 -15.50 22.82 -7.99
CA LYS A 17 -15.11 22.18 -9.24
C LYS A 17 -16.31 21.41 -9.79
N THR A 18 -16.56 21.53 -11.09
CA THR A 18 -17.55 20.72 -11.80
C THR A 18 -16.88 19.45 -12.29
N ALA A 19 -17.33 18.30 -11.81
CA ALA A 19 -16.97 16.99 -12.38
C ALA A 19 -18.12 16.51 -13.26
N GLU A 20 -17.80 15.94 -14.43
CA GLU A 20 -18.80 15.42 -15.37
C GLU A 20 -19.38 14.08 -14.90
N THR A 21 -18.57 13.28 -14.18
CA THR A 21 -18.98 12.00 -13.59
C THR A 21 -18.48 11.85 -12.15
N ASP A 22 -19.10 10.94 -11.38
CA ASP A 22 -18.65 10.58 -10.03
C ASP A 22 -17.21 10.05 -10.03
N ALA A 23 -16.81 9.38 -11.12
CA ALA A 23 -15.46 8.86 -11.27
C ALA A 23 -14.43 9.98 -11.53
N ASP A 24 -14.81 11.04 -12.28
CA ASP A 24 -13.99 12.25 -12.43
C ASP A 24 -13.87 13.02 -11.12
N ALA A 25 -14.95 13.12 -10.34
CA ALA A 25 -14.92 13.72 -9.01
C ALA A 25 -13.96 12.98 -8.08
N ARG A 26 -13.96 11.64 -8.15
CA ARG A 26 -13.08 10.78 -7.37
C ARG A 26 -11.62 10.87 -7.81
N LEU A 27 -11.37 10.97 -9.12
CA LEU A 27 -10.04 11.24 -9.69
C LEU A 27 -9.50 12.55 -9.12
N ASP A 28 -10.28 13.62 -9.18
CA ASP A 28 -9.89 14.94 -8.71
C ASP A 28 -9.65 15.01 -7.19
N GLU A 29 -10.50 14.36 -6.39
CA GLU A 29 -10.34 14.26 -4.93
C GLU A 29 -9.04 13.55 -4.55
N VAL A 30 -8.77 12.42 -5.19
CA VAL A 30 -7.57 11.62 -4.92
C VAL A 30 -6.31 12.37 -5.35
N MET A 31 -6.34 13.06 -6.49
CA MET A 31 -5.25 13.92 -6.96
C MET A 31 -4.93 15.05 -5.98
N GLU A 32 -5.94 15.70 -5.42
CA GLU A 32 -5.76 16.74 -4.40
C GLU A 32 -5.13 16.18 -3.12
N ASN A 33 -5.61 15.02 -2.64
CA ASN A 33 -5.07 14.37 -1.45
C ASN A 33 -3.61 13.90 -1.65
N LEU A 34 -3.26 13.41 -2.85
CA LEU A 34 -1.87 13.05 -3.20
C LEU A 34 -0.91 14.24 -3.24
N GLY A 35 -1.41 15.43 -3.60
CA GLY A 35 -0.63 16.68 -3.60
C GLY A 35 -0.39 17.30 -2.22
N ARG A 36 -1.21 16.95 -1.22
CA ARG A 36 -1.03 17.37 0.18
C ARG A 36 0.07 16.52 0.84
N GLN A 37 1.14 17.14 1.32
CA GLN A 37 2.42 16.50 1.68
C GLN A 37 2.42 15.50 2.86
N GLU A 38 1.29 15.12 3.44
CA GLU A 38 1.24 14.33 4.70
C GLU A 38 0.54 12.97 4.59
N LEU A 39 0.56 12.30 3.43
CA LEU A 39 0.09 10.92 3.35
C LEU A 39 1.13 9.92 3.87
N SER A 40 0.70 8.98 4.71
CA SER A 40 1.52 7.80 5.02
C SER A 40 1.82 7.02 3.73
N ALA A 41 2.89 6.22 3.73
CA ALA A 41 3.22 5.41 2.56
C ALA A 41 2.09 4.43 2.21
N LEU A 42 1.37 3.93 3.22
CA LEU A 42 0.22 3.06 3.06
C LEU A 42 -0.98 3.77 2.43
N ASP A 43 -1.28 4.99 2.88
CA ASP A 43 -2.37 5.80 2.30
C ASP A 43 -2.08 6.16 0.84
N ARG A 44 -0.81 6.45 0.53
CA ARG A 44 -0.38 6.64 -0.87
C ARG A 44 -0.60 5.39 -1.72
N CYS A 45 -0.34 4.20 -1.17
CA CYS A 45 -0.61 2.92 -1.83
C CYS A 45 -2.11 2.75 -2.09
N ARG A 46 -2.93 3.01 -1.07
CA ARG A 46 -4.39 2.96 -1.15
C ARG A 46 -4.93 3.89 -2.23
N HIS A 47 -4.58 5.17 -2.15
CA HIS A 47 -5.11 6.20 -3.04
C HIS A 47 -4.71 5.98 -4.49
N LEU A 48 -3.47 5.57 -4.77
CA LEU A 48 -3.08 5.25 -6.15
C LEU A 48 -3.80 4.01 -6.68
N TRP A 49 -4.13 3.04 -5.82
CA TRP A 49 -4.94 1.90 -6.22
C TRP A 49 -6.40 2.30 -6.48
N GLU A 50 -7.02 3.10 -5.61
CA GLU A 50 -8.37 3.65 -5.81
C GLU A 50 -8.45 4.49 -7.10
N LEU A 51 -7.42 5.30 -7.36
CA LEU A 51 -7.29 6.08 -8.59
C LEU A 51 -7.25 5.19 -9.84
N LYS A 52 -6.49 4.09 -9.76
CA LYS A 52 -6.43 3.11 -10.84
C LYS A 52 -7.81 2.50 -11.10
N GLN A 53 -8.53 2.10 -10.05
CA GLN A 53 -9.86 1.50 -10.20
C GLN A 53 -10.85 2.48 -10.85
N ALA A 54 -10.91 3.74 -10.37
CA ALA A 54 -11.76 4.77 -10.97
C ALA A 54 -11.38 5.04 -12.44
N TRP A 55 -10.09 5.09 -12.74
CA TRP A 55 -9.62 5.30 -14.12
C TRP A 55 -10.00 4.14 -15.05
N GLU A 56 -9.91 2.90 -14.58
CA GLU A 56 -10.30 1.69 -15.32
C GLU A 56 -11.81 1.60 -15.55
N GLU A 57 -12.63 2.10 -14.61
CA GLU A 57 -14.08 2.23 -14.77
C GLU A 57 -14.45 3.21 -15.91
N ILE A 58 -13.73 4.33 -16.04
CA ILE A 58 -13.93 5.31 -17.13
C ILE A 58 -13.34 4.82 -18.45
N HIS A 59 -12.28 4.01 -18.42
CA HIS A 59 -11.54 3.57 -19.61
C HIS A 59 -11.51 2.04 -19.78
N PRO A 60 -12.67 1.36 -19.89
CA PRO A 60 -12.73 -0.11 -19.99
C PRO A 60 -11.95 -0.68 -21.19
N GLN A 61 -11.83 0.10 -22.28
CA GLN A 61 -11.06 -0.23 -23.48
C GLN A 61 -9.54 -0.32 -23.24
N THR A 62 -9.04 0.27 -22.16
CA THR A 62 -7.62 0.23 -21.77
C THR A 62 -7.32 -0.75 -20.63
N ALA A 63 -8.36 -1.20 -19.91
CA ALA A 63 -8.26 -2.11 -18.77
C ALA A 63 -7.89 -3.55 -19.17
N HIS A 64 -8.16 -3.96 -20.41
CA HIS A 64 -7.76 -5.26 -20.92
C HIS A 64 -6.55 -5.11 -21.84
N GLY A 65 -5.44 -5.78 -21.51
CA GLY A 65 -4.15 -5.74 -22.21
C GLY A 65 -4.13 -6.19 -23.68
N LYS A 66 -4.97 -5.59 -24.53
CA LYS A 66 -5.00 -5.79 -25.99
C LYS A 66 -3.82 -5.12 -26.72
N ALA A 67 -2.91 -4.46 -26.01
CA ALA A 67 -1.75 -3.80 -26.61
C ALA A 67 -0.47 -4.67 -26.69
N SER A 68 -0.48 -5.94 -26.28
CA SER A 68 0.69 -6.83 -26.49
C SER A 68 0.33 -8.31 -26.45
N SER A 69 -0.24 -8.81 -27.56
CA SER A 69 -0.32 -10.24 -27.86
C SER A 69 0.72 -10.66 -28.92
N GLN A 70 1.72 -9.83 -29.19
CA GLN A 70 2.86 -10.22 -30.02
C GLN A 70 4.17 -10.00 -29.27
N LYS A 71 4.82 -11.13 -29.00
CA LYS A 71 6.26 -11.34 -28.70
C LYS A 71 6.57 -11.67 -27.23
N GLY A 72 6.85 -12.96 -27.01
CA GLY A 72 7.73 -13.40 -25.92
C GLY A 72 7.15 -14.40 -24.94
N ARG A 73 6.75 -15.58 -25.42
CA ARG A 73 6.67 -16.78 -24.57
C ARG A 73 8.08 -17.10 -24.04
N LYS A 74 8.34 -16.84 -22.77
CA LYS A 74 9.18 -17.72 -21.94
C LYS A 74 8.53 -17.89 -20.57
N ALA A 75 7.94 -19.05 -20.40
CA ALA A 75 7.46 -19.55 -19.12
C ALA A 75 8.69 -19.89 -18.25
N GLY A 76 8.91 -19.10 -17.21
CA GLY A 76 9.76 -19.40 -16.08
C GLY A 76 8.98 -19.07 -14.82
N SER A 77 9.00 -19.99 -13.85
CA SER A 77 8.26 -19.97 -12.58
C SER A 77 8.16 -18.57 -11.95
N GLY A 78 6.94 -18.12 -11.63
CA GLY A 78 6.67 -16.80 -11.03
C GLY A 78 5.49 -16.03 -11.64
N ARG A 79 4.40 -16.70 -12.02
CA ARG A 79 3.25 -16.08 -12.69
C ARG A 79 2.29 -15.40 -11.70
N ARG A 80 2.61 -14.17 -11.32
CA ARG A 80 1.63 -13.16 -10.89
C ARG A 80 1.89 -11.75 -11.46
N ASN A 81 2.86 -11.60 -12.37
CA ASN A 81 3.40 -10.27 -12.68
C ASN A 81 3.18 -9.79 -14.13
N LEU A 82 2.85 -10.62 -15.11
CA LEU A 82 2.88 -10.13 -16.52
C LEU A 82 1.58 -9.42 -16.96
N THR A 83 0.42 -9.85 -16.47
CA THR A 83 -0.88 -9.24 -16.83
C THR A 83 -1.05 -7.87 -16.16
N THR A 84 -0.74 -7.79 -14.86
CA THR A 84 -0.82 -6.56 -14.05
C THR A 84 0.14 -5.47 -14.54
N GLN A 85 1.29 -5.81 -15.15
CA GLN A 85 2.24 -4.79 -15.66
C GLN A 85 1.69 -4.02 -16.88
N ASN A 86 0.90 -4.68 -17.73
CA ASN A 86 0.33 -4.06 -18.93
C ASN A 86 -0.91 -3.22 -18.61
N GLU A 87 -1.77 -3.67 -17.69
CA GLU A 87 -2.97 -2.95 -17.26
C GLU A 87 -2.60 -1.61 -16.61
N VAL A 88 -1.57 -1.63 -15.75
CA VAL A 88 -1.05 -0.42 -15.10
C VAL A 88 -0.23 0.45 -16.09
N PHE A 89 -0.05 0.04 -17.35
CA PHE A 89 0.71 0.85 -18.32
C PHE A 89 -0.08 2.07 -18.80
N GLY A 90 -1.34 1.88 -19.20
CA GLY A 90 -2.23 2.95 -19.68
C GLY A 90 -2.49 3.98 -18.58
N PHE A 91 -2.95 3.50 -17.43
CA PHE A 91 -3.18 4.30 -16.22
C PHE A 91 -1.96 5.14 -15.83
N ALA A 92 -0.78 4.51 -15.71
CA ALA A 92 0.42 5.22 -15.30
C ALA A 92 0.89 6.23 -16.37
N LYS A 93 0.66 5.96 -17.66
CA LYS A 93 0.99 6.91 -18.73
C LYS A 93 0.11 8.16 -18.64
N ALA A 94 -1.18 8.01 -18.37
CA ALA A 94 -2.13 9.11 -18.31
C ALA A 94 -1.94 10.02 -17.08
N ASN A 95 -1.59 9.45 -15.92
CA ASN A 95 -1.64 10.18 -14.65
C ASN A 95 -0.26 10.55 -14.06
N ALA A 96 0.84 9.99 -14.58
CA ALA A 96 2.19 10.21 -14.03
C ALA A 96 2.62 11.69 -14.01
N GLU A 97 2.40 12.40 -15.11
CA GLU A 97 2.79 13.81 -15.24
C GLU A 97 1.96 14.71 -14.32
N ALA A 98 0.64 14.53 -14.31
CA ALA A 98 -0.27 15.26 -13.45
C ALA A 98 0.04 15.07 -11.95
N LEU A 99 0.50 13.88 -11.55
CA LEU A 99 0.89 13.56 -10.17
C LEU A 99 2.35 13.90 -9.83
N GLY A 100 3.17 14.32 -10.79
CA GLY A 100 4.61 14.50 -10.60
C GLY A 100 5.34 13.21 -10.19
N LEU A 101 4.79 12.03 -10.54
CA LEU A 101 5.34 10.72 -10.18
C LEU A 101 5.85 9.99 -11.42
N SER A 102 6.98 9.28 -11.30
CA SER A 102 7.40 8.41 -12.40
C SER A 102 6.40 7.26 -12.61
N ARG A 103 6.19 6.85 -13.87
CA ARG A 103 5.39 5.67 -14.22
C ARG A 103 5.79 4.41 -13.44
N ARG A 104 7.10 4.26 -13.18
CA ARG A 104 7.66 3.17 -12.36
C ARG A 104 7.21 3.26 -10.90
N THR A 105 7.22 4.47 -10.33
CA THR A 105 6.75 4.71 -8.97
C THR A 105 5.28 4.37 -8.85
N MET A 106 4.44 4.85 -9.77
CA MET A 106 3.00 4.54 -9.76
C MET A 106 2.73 3.04 -9.80
N ARG A 107 3.33 2.33 -10.77
CA ARG A 107 3.18 0.86 -10.90
C ARG A 107 3.59 0.12 -9.64
N ARG A 108 4.73 0.50 -9.07
CA ARG A 108 5.25 -0.12 -7.86
C ARG A 108 4.33 0.11 -6.67
N THR A 109 3.82 1.33 -6.51
CA THR A 109 2.96 1.69 -5.37
C THR A 109 1.62 0.95 -5.42
N VAL A 110 1.01 0.85 -6.60
CA VAL A 110 -0.20 0.02 -6.82
C VAL A 110 0.08 -1.45 -6.51
N ALA A 111 1.19 -2.01 -7.03
CA ALA A 111 1.53 -3.41 -6.82
C ALA A 111 1.79 -3.74 -5.33
N ILE A 112 2.32 -2.78 -4.55
CA ILE A 112 2.48 -2.93 -3.10
C ILE A 112 1.11 -3.09 -2.45
N TRP A 113 0.13 -2.25 -2.78
CA TRP A 113 -1.22 -2.35 -2.24
C TRP A 113 -1.85 -3.71 -2.58
N GLU A 114 -1.80 -4.10 -3.85
CA GLU A 114 -2.36 -5.38 -4.34
C GLU A 114 -1.71 -6.60 -3.66
N GLY A 115 -0.42 -6.53 -3.34
CA GLY A 115 0.32 -7.61 -2.67
C GLY A 115 0.09 -7.71 -1.16
N LEU A 116 -0.46 -6.68 -0.51
CA LEU A 116 -0.84 -6.71 0.90
C LEU A 116 -2.23 -7.32 1.07
N ALA A 117 -2.37 -8.29 1.97
CA ALA A 117 -3.67 -8.86 2.32
C ALA A 117 -4.60 -7.80 2.96
N PRO A 118 -5.93 -7.89 2.80
CA PRO A 118 -6.87 -6.93 3.40
C PRO A 118 -6.65 -6.72 4.91
N ASP A 119 -6.57 -7.81 5.68
CA ASP A 119 -6.32 -7.76 7.13
C ASP A 119 -5.00 -7.04 7.48
N MET A 120 -3.97 -7.23 6.64
CA MET A 120 -2.70 -6.54 6.83
C MET A 120 -2.83 -5.03 6.65
N ARG A 121 -3.64 -4.58 5.68
CA ARG A 121 -3.83 -3.14 5.42
C ARG A 121 -4.48 -2.46 6.61
N GLU A 122 -5.44 -3.11 7.27
CA GLU A 122 -6.10 -2.59 8.46
C GLU A 122 -5.14 -2.52 9.66
N HIS A 123 -4.45 -3.62 9.94
CA HIS A 123 -3.53 -3.67 11.08
C HIS A 123 -2.30 -2.77 10.92
N LEU A 124 -1.83 -2.52 9.70
CA LEU A 124 -0.66 -1.68 9.47
C LEU A 124 -0.91 -0.20 9.79
N LEU A 125 -2.16 0.28 9.75
CA LEU A 125 -2.51 1.70 9.97
C LEU A 125 -2.00 2.24 11.31
N SER A 126 -2.01 1.43 12.36
CA SER A 126 -1.54 1.80 13.70
C SER A 126 -0.04 1.60 13.90
N THR A 127 0.69 1.15 12.87
CA THR A 127 2.11 0.76 12.97
C THR A 127 3.03 1.78 12.30
N SER A 128 4.29 1.85 12.76
CA SER A 128 5.31 2.69 12.14
C SER A 128 5.65 2.29 10.69
N GLN A 129 5.34 1.05 10.31
CA GLN A 129 5.60 0.44 9.02
C GLN A 129 4.70 1.03 7.93
N ALA A 130 3.48 1.48 8.27
CA ALA A 130 2.59 2.19 7.33
C ALA A 130 3.22 3.47 6.76
N ARG A 131 4.18 4.08 7.46
CA ARG A 131 4.87 5.28 6.99
C ARG A 131 6.05 4.99 6.05
N LYS A 132 6.47 3.73 5.92
CA LYS A 132 7.71 3.34 5.21
C LYS A 132 7.41 2.46 4.00
N GLN A 133 7.53 3.02 2.81
CA GLN A 133 7.27 2.28 1.55
C GLN A 133 8.16 1.02 1.40
N ALA A 134 9.39 1.05 1.92
CA ALA A 134 10.29 -0.11 1.88
C ALA A 134 9.76 -1.30 2.70
N GLU A 135 9.19 -1.05 3.88
CA GLU A 135 8.60 -2.08 4.74
C GLU A 135 7.35 -2.68 4.09
N LEU A 136 6.45 -1.82 3.58
CA LEU A 136 5.24 -2.24 2.87
C LEU A 136 5.59 -3.09 1.65
N LYS A 137 6.63 -2.69 0.91
CA LYS A 137 7.14 -3.45 -0.23
C LYS A 137 7.67 -4.82 0.21
N ALA A 138 8.43 -4.90 1.29
CA ALA A 138 8.93 -6.18 1.78
C ALA A 138 7.77 -7.11 2.15
N LEU A 139 6.75 -6.61 2.85
CA LEU A 139 5.54 -7.36 3.21
C LEU A 139 4.77 -7.84 1.99
N SER A 140 4.62 -7.01 0.95
CA SER A 140 3.83 -7.35 -0.24
C SER A 140 4.41 -8.53 -1.05
N PHE A 141 5.70 -8.85 -0.88
CA PHE A 141 6.33 -10.00 -1.53
C PHE A 141 6.19 -11.31 -0.75
N LEU A 142 5.75 -11.26 0.51
CA LEU A 142 5.60 -12.44 1.36
C LEU A 142 4.29 -13.19 1.07
N SER A 143 4.27 -14.49 1.34
CA SER A 143 3.03 -15.27 1.37
C SER A 143 2.10 -14.80 2.49
N LEU A 144 0.79 -15.04 2.38
CA LEU A 144 -0.19 -14.66 3.40
C LEU A 144 0.21 -15.16 4.81
N LYS A 145 0.66 -16.42 4.92
CA LYS A 145 1.13 -17.01 6.18
C LYS A 145 2.30 -16.23 6.78
N GLN A 146 3.26 -15.82 5.95
CA GLN A 146 4.41 -15.03 6.38
C GLN A 146 4.02 -13.60 6.75
N GLN A 147 3.11 -12.96 6.00
CA GLN A 147 2.62 -11.62 6.31
C GLN A 147 2.00 -11.59 7.72
N LEU A 148 1.10 -12.53 8.02
CA LEU A 148 0.46 -12.64 9.33
C LEU A 148 1.46 -12.94 10.46
N ALA A 149 2.43 -13.82 10.21
CA ALA A 149 3.48 -14.14 11.19
C ALA A 149 4.37 -12.93 11.51
N VAL A 150 4.78 -12.18 10.47
CA VAL A 150 5.56 -10.95 10.60
C VAL A 150 4.76 -9.88 11.35
N LEU A 151 3.47 -9.70 11.00
CA LEU A 151 2.60 -8.75 11.69
C LEU A 151 2.47 -9.08 13.17
N LYS A 152 2.21 -10.36 13.50
CA LYS A 152 2.12 -10.81 14.89
C LYS A 152 3.39 -10.49 15.66
N LEU A 153 4.57 -10.73 15.07
CA LEU A 153 5.85 -10.41 15.71
C LEU A 153 6.04 -8.92 15.91
N ILE A 154 5.76 -8.09 14.90
CA ILE A 154 5.87 -6.63 15.00
C ILE A 154 4.95 -6.07 16.10
N LEU A 155 3.75 -6.64 16.26
CA LEU A 155 2.79 -6.16 17.25
C LEU A 155 3.07 -6.65 18.67
N THR A 156 3.73 -7.81 18.83
CA THR A 156 3.91 -8.46 20.14
C THR A 156 5.32 -8.35 20.70
N ASN A 157 6.33 -8.10 19.85
CA ASN A 157 7.73 -8.11 20.24
C ASN A 157 8.38 -6.73 20.02
N GLU A 158 8.72 -6.07 21.12
CA GLU A 158 9.33 -4.73 21.14
C GLU A 158 10.73 -4.69 20.48
N ASP A 159 11.43 -5.83 20.42
CA ASP A 159 12.74 -5.94 19.77
C ASP A 159 12.62 -5.96 18.24
N VAL A 160 11.44 -6.29 17.70
CA VAL A 160 11.20 -6.42 16.26
C VAL A 160 10.62 -5.13 15.69
N ARG A 161 11.52 -4.26 15.20
CA ARG A 161 11.15 -2.92 14.71
C ARG A 161 10.90 -2.82 13.20
N ASN A 162 11.22 -3.87 12.43
CA ASN A 162 11.11 -3.88 10.98
C ASN A 162 10.86 -5.30 10.44
N VAL A 163 10.46 -5.37 9.17
CA VAL A 163 10.10 -6.63 8.49
C VAL A 163 11.30 -7.56 8.39
N ALA A 164 12.50 -7.03 8.12
CA ALA A 164 13.72 -7.83 8.03
C ALA A 164 14.04 -8.55 9.36
N GLY A 165 13.92 -7.84 10.48
CA GLY A 165 14.11 -8.39 11.83
C GLY A 165 13.04 -9.43 12.18
N ALA A 166 11.80 -9.21 11.75
CA ALA A 166 10.73 -10.17 11.94
C ALA A 166 11.01 -11.47 11.15
N LEU A 167 11.44 -11.36 9.90
CA LEU A 167 11.81 -12.51 9.07
C LEU A 167 13.00 -13.28 9.67
N LEU A 168 14.02 -12.56 10.15
CA LEU A 168 15.17 -13.17 10.83
C LEU A 168 14.76 -13.87 12.14
N ALA A 169 13.82 -13.31 12.90
CA ALA A 169 13.28 -13.94 14.10
C ALA A 169 12.50 -15.23 13.79
N LEU A 170 11.75 -15.24 12.68
CA LEU A 170 11.04 -16.43 12.17
C LEU A 170 12.00 -17.52 11.70
N ASP A 171 13.05 -17.16 10.97
CA ASP A 171 14.04 -18.09 10.44
C ASP A 171 14.89 -18.75 11.54
N ARG A 172 15.21 -17.99 12.60
CA ARG A 172 15.96 -18.49 13.76
C ARG A 172 15.12 -19.30 14.77
N GLY A 173 13.84 -19.58 14.48
CA GLY A 173 12.97 -20.37 15.37
C GLY A 173 12.61 -19.66 16.68
N THR A 174 12.77 -18.34 16.75
CA THR A 174 12.56 -17.56 17.98
C THR A 174 11.07 -17.32 18.21
N LEU A 175 10.46 -18.22 18.98
CA LEU A 175 9.32 -17.87 19.83
C LEU A 175 9.72 -16.69 20.74
N PRO A 176 8.79 -15.77 21.06
CA PRO A 176 9.08 -14.48 21.67
C PRO A 176 9.88 -14.59 22.99
N SER A 177 10.82 -13.65 23.16
CA SER A 177 11.83 -13.56 24.23
C SER A 177 11.27 -13.39 25.65
N ARG A 178 9.95 -13.20 25.84
CA ARG A 178 9.32 -13.08 27.18
C ARG A 178 9.11 -14.40 27.93
N LEU A 179 9.47 -15.56 27.36
CA LEU A 179 9.45 -16.85 28.07
C LEU A 179 10.85 -17.34 28.51
N LYS A 180 11.92 -16.61 28.18
CA LYS A 180 13.28 -17.00 28.57
C LYS A 180 13.74 -16.40 29.91
N SER A 181 13.06 -15.38 30.43
CA SER A 181 13.45 -14.71 31.69
C SER A 181 12.90 -15.36 32.97
N ASP A 182 11.88 -16.21 32.87
CA ASP A 182 11.20 -16.76 34.05
C ASP A 182 11.64 -18.20 34.38
N CYS A 183 12.41 -18.85 33.51
CA CYS A 183 12.96 -20.20 33.76
C CYS A 183 14.38 -20.16 34.36
N ALA A 184 15.08 -19.02 34.32
CA ALA A 184 16.49 -18.91 34.75
C ALA A 184 16.67 -18.46 36.22
N ARG A 185 15.60 -18.30 37.01
CA ARG A 185 15.66 -17.75 38.38
C ARG A 185 15.32 -18.75 39.50
N CYS A 186 15.22 -20.05 39.22
CA CYS A 186 14.88 -21.08 40.23
C CYS A 186 15.98 -22.09 40.54
N THR A 187 17.22 -21.90 40.08
CA THR A 187 18.35 -22.79 40.41
C THR A 187 19.51 -22.00 41.02
N ASN A 188 19.31 -21.46 42.22
CA ASN A 188 20.36 -21.21 43.23
C ASN A 188 19.72 -20.58 44.47
N SER A 189 19.26 -21.40 45.40
CA SER A 189 19.27 -21.20 46.85
C SER A 189 18.91 -22.51 47.54
#